data_AF-A0A972X6S7-F1
#
_entry.id   AF-A0A972X6S7-F1
#
_cell.length_a   1.000
_cell.length_b   1.000
_cell.length_c   1.000
_cell.angle_alpha   90.00
_cell.angle_beta   90.00
_cell.angle_gamma   90.00
#
_symmetry.space_group_name_H-M   'P 1'
#
loop_
_entity.id
_entity.type
_entity.pdbx_description
1 polymer ?
#
loop_
_entity_poly.entity_id
_entity_poly.type
_entity_poly.pdbx_seq_one_letter_code
_entity_poly.pdbx_strand_id
1 'polypeptide(L)'
;MKQIQTLLLVFLGGALPLIGACEPAAKKSEPVTQTRQTLRKTTQNVLELSDAIAQGGVRAEMSIQSQGLEIAAEAYRTSVGKLSIIAVDQKMSFFNAEHDRMPKDYAEFMDKIIGKGKPDGILLPMLPYYQEYSYDPEAKHLVVIEFPAKKEQRQRETTGASGL
;
A
#
# COMPACT_ATOMS: atom_id res chain seq x y z
N MET A 1 57.46 14.75 26.62
CA MET A 1 58.29 14.29 25.48
C MET A 1 57.56 14.75 24.21
N LYS A 2 57.84 15.98 23.70
CA LYS A 2 58.72 16.31 22.55
C LYS A 2 58.28 15.55 21.28
N GLN A 3 57.64 16.14 20.27
CA GLN A 3 58.11 17.10 19.23
C GLN A 3 56.84 17.56 18.46
N ILE A 4 56.40 18.82 18.31
CA ILE A 4 56.90 19.99 17.55
C ILE A 4 57.48 19.65 16.17
N GLN A 5 56.71 19.88 15.10
CA GLN A 5 57.28 20.44 13.88
C GLN A 5 56.27 21.32 13.14
N THR A 6 56.53 22.61 13.22
CA THR A 6 55.96 23.71 12.44
C THR A 6 56.54 23.67 11.02
N LEU A 7 55.72 23.82 9.99
CA LEU A 7 56.13 24.57 8.80
C LEU A 7 54.97 25.39 8.26
N LEU A 8 55.12 26.68 8.50
CA LEU A 8 54.35 27.79 7.99
C LEU A 8 54.74 28.00 6.52
N LEU A 9 53.78 28.09 5.60
CA LEU A 9 54.01 28.75 4.31
C LEU A 9 52.85 29.69 4.05
N VAL A 10 53.15 30.96 4.26
CA VAL A 10 52.32 32.14 4.03
C VAL A 10 52.16 32.30 2.51
N PHE A 11 50.93 32.26 2.01
CA PHE A 11 50.56 32.94 0.77
C PHE A 11 49.63 34.10 1.09
N LEU A 12 50.20 35.29 0.86
CA LEU A 12 49.55 36.58 0.84
C LEU A 12 48.58 36.65 -0.35
N GLY A 13 47.39 37.22 -0.13
CA GLY A 13 46.68 37.98 -1.16
C GLY A 13 45.38 37.36 -1.67
N GLY A 14 44.26 38.05 -1.39
CA GLY A 14 42.99 37.85 -2.11
C GLY A 14 41.75 37.99 -1.24
N ALA A 15 41.33 39.23 -0.97
CA ALA A 15 40.05 39.53 -0.33
C ALA A 15 38.88 39.26 -1.30
N LEU A 16 37.89 38.46 -0.86
CA LEU A 16 36.56 38.33 -1.48
C LEU A 16 35.54 38.29 -0.33
N PRO A 17 34.61 39.26 -0.20
CA PRO A 17 33.57 39.21 0.80
C PRO A 17 32.43 38.33 0.28
N LEU A 18 32.33 37.09 0.77
CA LEU A 18 31.11 36.30 0.58
C LEU A 18 30.06 36.76 1.59
N ILE A 19 29.09 37.48 1.05
CA ILE A 19 27.82 37.84 1.68
C ILE A 19 27.12 36.53 2.05
N GLY A 20 26.99 36.26 3.34
CA GLY A 20 26.20 35.16 3.88
C GLY A 20 24.71 35.41 3.63
N ALA A 21 24.22 34.97 2.48
CA ALA A 21 22.80 34.75 2.27
C ALA A 21 22.40 33.48 3.04
N CYS A 22 21.53 33.68 4.02
CA CYS A 22 20.84 32.62 4.74
C CYS A 22 19.93 31.90 3.72
N GLU A 23 20.37 30.78 3.18
CA GLU A 23 19.57 29.95 2.28
C GLU A 23 18.63 29.10 3.15
N PRO A 24 17.30 29.27 3.05
CA PRO A 24 16.37 28.47 3.84
C PRO A 24 16.42 27.04 3.30
N ALA A 25 16.70 26.08 4.18
CA ALA A 25 16.73 24.67 3.86
C ALA A 25 15.45 24.26 3.10
N ALA A 26 15.60 23.97 1.81
CA ALA A 26 14.53 23.48 0.97
C ALA A 26 13.97 22.19 1.59
N LYS A 27 12.69 22.22 1.96
CA LYS A 27 11.94 21.03 2.37
C LYS A 27 12.04 20.02 1.23
N LYS A 28 12.62 18.85 1.50
CA LYS A 28 12.60 17.71 0.58
C LYS A 28 11.15 17.46 0.18
N SER A 29 10.84 17.66 -1.09
CA SER A 29 9.54 17.30 -1.66
C SER A 29 9.36 15.80 -1.51
N GLU A 30 8.33 15.37 -0.76
CA GLU A 30 7.93 13.96 -0.72
C GLU A 30 7.65 13.49 -2.17
N PRO A 31 8.10 12.29 -2.56
CA PRO A 31 7.86 11.79 -3.91
C PRO A 31 6.36 11.63 -4.16
N VAL A 32 5.88 12.18 -5.28
CA VAL A 32 4.49 12.05 -5.73
C VAL A 32 4.16 10.56 -5.91
N THR A 33 3.15 10.09 -5.20
CA THR A 33 2.69 8.70 -5.25
C THR A 33 2.07 8.42 -6.61
N GLN A 34 2.61 7.46 -7.35
CA GLN A 34 1.98 7.02 -8.59
C GLN A 34 0.62 6.40 -8.29
N THR A 35 -0.44 6.94 -8.92
CA THR A 35 -1.78 6.40 -8.78
C THR A 35 -1.87 5.03 -9.47
N ARG A 36 -2.28 4.01 -8.71
CA ARG A 36 -2.51 2.67 -9.24
C ARG A 36 -3.75 2.71 -10.16
N GLN A 37 -3.60 2.26 -11.40
CA GLN A 37 -4.74 2.02 -12.29
C GLN A 37 -5.57 0.84 -11.76
N THR A 38 -6.84 1.08 -11.45
CA THR A 38 -7.74 0.06 -10.87
C THR A 38 -8.81 -0.41 -11.84
N LEU A 39 -9.31 0.48 -12.71
CA LEU A 39 -10.42 0.17 -13.60
C LEU A 39 -10.04 -0.91 -14.61
N ARG A 40 -10.84 -1.99 -14.64
CA ARG A 40 -10.63 -3.17 -15.51
C ARG A 40 -9.26 -3.83 -15.32
N LYS A 41 -8.61 -3.62 -14.17
CA LYS A 41 -7.38 -4.30 -13.78
C LYS A 41 -7.69 -5.34 -12.72
N THR A 42 -6.92 -6.41 -12.73
CA THR A 42 -7.03 -7.49 -11.76
C THR A 42 -5.66 -7.77 -11.12
N THR A 43 -5.70 -8.49 -10.02
CA THR A 43 -4.55 -8.88 -9.21
C THR A 43 -4.78 -10.28 -8.64
N GLN A 44 -3.68 -10.96 -8.34
CA GLN A 44 -3.66 -12.15 -7.49
C GLN A 44 -2.80 -11.92 -6.25
N ASN A 45 -2.51 -10.64 -5.97
CA ASN A 45 -1.80 -10.24 -4.77
C ASN A 45 -2.77 -10.21 -3.60
N VAL A 46 -2.50 -11.04 -2.59
CA VAL A 46 -3.19 -11.07 -1.32
C VAL A 46 -2.10 -11.14 -0.27
N LEU A 47 -2.14 -10.28 0.74
CA LEU A 47 -1.17 -10.26 1.82
C LEU A 47 -1.55 -11.30 2.90
N GLU A 48 -0.58 -11.71 3.70
CA GLU A 48 -0.89 -12.34 4.98
C GLU A 48 -1.36 -11.25 5.96
N LEU A 49 -2.40 -11.53 6.76
CA LEU A 49 -2.97 -10.52 7.67
C LEU A 49 -1.94 -9.97 8.66
N SER A 50 -1.11 -10.84 9.24
CA SER A 50 -0.03 -10.47 10.15
C SER A 50 0.92 -9.44 9.52
N ASP A 51 1.37 -9.70 8.29
CA ASP A 51 2.24 -8.80 7.52
C ASP A 51 1.57 -7.46 7.21
N ALA A 52 0.29 -7.50 6.83
CA ALA A 52 -0.48 -6.30 6.51
C ALA A 52 -0.64 -5.40 7.74
N ILE A 53 -0.92 -5.97 8.92
CA ILE A 53 -1.00 -5.23 10.18
C ILE A 53 0.37 -4.71 10.60
N ALA A 54 1.44 -5.50 10.47
CA ALA A 54 2.81 -5.06 10.78
C ALA A 54 3.26 -3.86 9.93
N GLN A 55 2.71 -3.72 8.72
CA GLN A 55 2.93 -2.57 7.83
C GLN A 55 2.02 -1.36 8.13
N GLY A 56 1.27 -1.38 9.24
CA GLY A 56 0.36 -0.31 9.64
C GLY A 56 -1.01 -0.36 8.96
N GLY A 57 -1.39 -1.52 8.42
CA GLY A 57 -2.72 -1.77 7.88
C GLY A 57 -3.78 -1.89 8.97
N VAL A 58 -5.01 -1.51 8.66
CA VAL A 58 -6.21 -1.71 9.49
C VAL A 58 -7.32 -2.33 8.64
N ARG A 59 -8.23 -3.09 9.26
CA ARG A 59 -9.40 -3.61 8.53
C ARG A 59 -10.17 -2.45 7.91
N ALA A 60 -10.41 -2.53 6.60
CA ALA A 60 -11.18 -1.53 5.91
C ALA A 60 -12.66 -1.65 6.28
N GLU A 61 -13.30 -0.51 6.51
CA GLU A 61 -14.75 -0.43 6.69
C GLU A 61 -15.46 -0.75 5.36
N MET A 62 -16.43 -1.67 5.41
CA MET A 62 -17.17 -2.17 4.23
C MET A 62 -18.60 -1.63 4.17
N SER A 63 -18.94 -0.67 5.03
CA SER A 63 -20.16 0.15 4.93
C SER A 63 -19.93 1.37 4.03
N ILE A 64 -21.01 1.87 3.44
CA ILE A 64 -21.00 3.12 2.66
C ILE A 64 -21.29 4.25 3.65
N GLN A 65 -20.34 5.16 3.82
CA GLN A 65 -20.44 6.27 4.80
C GLN A 65 -20.35 7.66 4.15
N SER A 66 -19.97 7.73 2.87
CA SER A 66 -19.83 8.99 2.14
C SER A 66 -21.18 9.64 1.82
N GLN A 67 -21.11 10.93 1.51
CA GLN A 67 -22.26 11.75 1.12
C GLN A 67 -21.97 12.44 -0.23
N GLY A 68 -23.01 12.78 -0.98
CA GLY A 68 -22.88 13.49 -2.26
C GLY A 68 -22.30 12.63 -3.38
N LEU A 69 -21.45 13.22 -4.23
CA LEU A 69 -20.91 12.59 -5.45
C LEU A 69 -20.00 11.38 -5.18
N GLU A 70 -19.38 11.29 -4.00
CA GLU A 70 -18.48 10.20 -3.62
C GLU A 70 -19.20 8.87 -3.33
N ILE A 71 -20.53 8.92 -3.09
CA ILE A 71 -21.34 7.72 -2.80
C ILE A 71 -21.20 6.68 -3.90
N ALA A 72 -21.21 7.09 -5.17
CA ALA A 72 -21.13 6.16 -6.29
C ALA A 72 -19.78 5.44 -6.32
N ALA A 73 -18.68 6.16 -6.04
CA ALA A 73 -17.34 5.60 -6.03
C ALA A 73 -17.14 4.64 -4.85
N GLU A 74 -17.62 5.01 -3.65
CA GLU A 74 -17.57 4.14 -2.47
C GLU A 74 -18.44 2.90 -2.65
N ALA A 75 -19.67 3.05 -3.15
CA ALA A 75 -20.58 1.94 -3.40
C ALA A 75 -20.01 0.94 -4.42
N TYR A 76 -19.40 1.43 -5.51
CA TYR A 76 -18.73 0.58 -6.48
C TYR A 76 -17.61 -0.23 -5.82
N ARG A 77 -16.75 0.45 -5.05
CA ARG A 77 -15.60 -0.19 -4.43
C ARG A 77 -16.01 -1.22 -3.37
N THR A 78 -17.01 -0.91 -2.56
CA THR A 78 -17.59 -1.84 -1.57
C THR A 78 -18.21 -3.06 -2.27
N SER A 79 -18.94 -2.85 -3.36
CA SER A 79 -19.57 -3.94 -4.13
C SER A 79 -18.52 -4.87 -4.74
N VAL A 80 -17.49 -4.29 -5.35
CA VAL A 80 -16.37 -5.04 -5.94
C VAL A 80 -15.61 -5.82 -4.87
N GLY A 81 -15.35 -5.23 -3.70
CA GLY A 81 -14.76 -5.91 -2.55
C GLY A 81 -15.58 -7.12 -2.09
N LYS A 82 -16.90 -6.95 -1.91
CA LYS A 82 -17.81 -8.03 -1.52
C LYS A 82 -17.89 -9.16 -2.55
N LEU A 83 -17.97 -8.83 -3.84
CA LEU A 83 -17.96 -9.84 -4.91
C LEU A 83 -16.67 -10.65 -4.93
N SER A 84 -15.54 -10.00 -4.62
CA SER A 84 -14.24 -10.67 -4.53
C SER A 84 -14.20 -11.69 -3.40
N ILE A 85 -14.74 -11.32 -2.24
CA ILE A 85 -14.88 -12.20 -1.07
C ILE A 85 -15.73 -13.42 -1.42
N ILE A 86 -16.91 -13.20 -2.02
CA ILE A 86 -17.83 -14.29 -2.42
C ILE A 86 -17.14 -15.29 -3.35
N ALA A 87 -16.37 -14.82 -4.34
CA ALA A 87 -15.66 -15.70 -5.26
C ALA A 87 -14.62 -16.58 -4.54
N VAL A 88 -13.91 -16.00 -3.55
CA VAL A 88 -12.96 -16.75 -2.72
C VAL A 88 -13.68 -17.75 -1.82
N ASP A 89 -14.76 -17.35 -1.15
CA ASP A 89 -15.54 -18.24 -0.28
C ASP A 89 -16.13 -19.43 -1.03
N GLN A 90 -16.52 -19.22 -2.30
CA GLN A 90 -16.97 -20.29 -3.16
C GLN A 90 -15.86 -21.31 -3.46
N LYS A 91 -14.65 -20.86 -3.83
CA LYS A 91 -13.48 -21.75 -4.03
C LYS A 91 -13.05 -22.44 -2.74
N MET A 92 -13.12 -21.75 -1.60
CA MET A 92 -12.90 -22.35 -0.26
C MET A 92 -13.90 -23.46 0.03
N SER A 93 -15.18 -23.23 -0.30
CA SER A 93 -16.24 -24.22 -0.11
C SER A 93 -16.03 -25.47 -0.98
N PHE A 94 -15.59 -25.30 -2.23
CA PHE A 94 -15.22 -26.43 -3.09
C PHE A 94 -14.00 -27.18 -2.55
N PHE A 95 -12.95 -26.47 -2.13
CA PHE A 95 -11.78 -27.09 -1.51
C PHE A 95 -12.17 -27.90 -0.27
N ASN A 96 -13.03 -27.35 0.59
CA ASN A 96 -13.52 -28.05 1.76
C ASN A 96 -14.35 -29.28 1.41
N ALA A 97 -15.17 -29.22 0.36
CA ALA A 97 -15.93 -30.38 -0.11
C ALA A 97 -15.04 -31.49 -0.70
N GLU A 98 -13.90 -31.14 -1.30
CA GLU A 98 -12.95 -32.09 -1.88
C GLU A 98 -11.98 -32.69 -0.84
N HIS A 99 -11.66 -31.95 0.21
CA HIS A 99 -10.60 -32.31 1.17
C HIS A 99 -11.07 -32.46 2.62
N ASP A 100 -12.35 -32.25 2.91
CA ASP A 100 -12.96 -32.25 4.26
C ASP A 100 -12.26 -31.31 5.25
N ARG A 101 -11.64 -30.23 4.74
CA ARG A 101 -10.97 -29.21 5.54
C ARG A 101 -10.79 -27.90 4.77
N MET A 102 -10.61 -26.81 5.52
CA MET A 102 -10.14 -25.53 4.98
C MET A 102 -8.60 -25.55 4.77
N PRO A 103 -8.03 -24.61 3.98
CA PRO A 103 -6.60 -24.42 3.88
C PRO A 103 -5.94 -24.22 5.24
N LYS A 104 -4.82 -24.89 5.45
CA LYS A 104 -4.09 -24.92 6.71
C LYS A 104 -3.48 -23.56 7.03
N ASP A 105 -2.89 -22.90 6.03
CA ASP A 105 -2.09 -21.70 6.15
C ASP A 105 -2.23 -20.79 4.92
N TYR A 106 -1.60 -19.62 4.99
CA TYR A 106 -1.58 -18.64 3.90
C TYR A 106 -0.98 -19.22 2.60
N ALA A 107 0.08 -20.03 2.69
CA ALA A 107 0.72 -20.60 1.51
C ALA A 107 -0.23 -21.55 0.75
N GLU A 108 -0.94 -22.43 1.47
CA GLU A 108 -1.95 -23.31 0.88
C GLU A 108 -3.14 -22.52 0.35
N PHE A 109 -3.58 -21.46 1.04
CA PHE A 109 -4.61 -20.56 0.54
C PHE A 109 -4.21 -19.92 -0.80
N MET A 110 -3.00 -19.38 -0.91
CA MET A 110 -2.51 -18.76 -2.14
C MET A 110 -2.38 -19.75 -3.30
N ASP A 111 -1.93 -20.98 -3.02
CA ASP A 111 -1.77 -22.02 -4.04
C ASP A 111 -3.11 -22.63 -4.47
N LYS A 112 -3.97 -23.01 -3.53
CA LYS A 112 -5.17 -23.81 -3.80
C LYS A 112 -6.42 -22.98 -4.06
N ILE A 113 -6.53 -21.81 -3.43
CA ILE A 113 -7.75 -21.01 -3.47
C ILE A 113 -7.60 -19.86 -4.45
N ILE A 114 -6.60 -18.99 -4.23
CA ILE A 114 -6.30 -17.90 -5.17
C ILE A 114 -5.77 -18.49 -6.48
N GLY A 115 -4.96 -19.56 -6.42
CA GLY A 115 -4.38 -20.17 -7.60
C GLY A 115 -3.43 -19.21 -8.31
N LYS A 116 -2.54 -18.57 -7.56
CA LYS A 116 -1.62 -17.56 -8.12
C LYS A 116 -0.78 -18.16 -9.26
N GLY A 117 -0.86 -17.55 -10.44
CA GLY A 117 -0.17 -18.00 -11.65
C GLY A 117 -0.80 -19.21 -12.35
N LYS A 118 -1.92 -19.74 -11.86
CA LYS A 118 -2.64 -20.85 -12.49
C LYS A 118 -3.68 -20.35 -13.50
N PRO A 119 -3.94 -21.08 -14.60
CA PRO A 119 -4.92 -20.68 -15.61
C PRO A 119 -6.34 -20.51 -15.06
N ASP A 120 -6.71 -21.29 -14.05
CA ASP A 120 -8.02 -21.27 -13.36
C ASP A 120 -7.99 -20.50 -12.03
N GLY A 121 -6.92 -19.73 -11.79
CA GLY A 121 -6.78 -18.91 -10.59
C GLY A 121 -7.81 -17.78 -10.53
N ILE A 122 -8.19 -17.40 -9.31
CA ILE A 122 -9.08 -16.27 -9.07
C ILE A 122 -8.34 -14.99 -9.44
N LEU A 123 -8.98 -14.15 -10.26
CA LEU A 123 -8.51 -12.80 -10.60
C LEU A 123 -9.32 -11.79 -9.79
N LEU A 124 -8.70 -11.26 -8.73
CA LEU A 124 -9.33 -10.26 -7.88
C LEU A 124 -9.29 -8.88 -8.56
N PRO A 125 -10.34 -8.09 -8.52
CA PRO A 125 -10.32 -6.70 -8.96
C PRO A 125 -9.20 -5.89 -8.28
N MET A 126 -8.51 -5.04 -9.02
CA MET A 126 -7.45 -4.22 -8.44
C MET A 126 -8.03 -3.14 -7.52
N LEU A 127 -7.66 -3.17 -6.24
CA LEU A 127 -8.08 -2.17 -5.25
C LEU A 127 -7.26 -0.87 -5.35
N PRO A 128 -7.78 0.27 -4.87
CA PRO A 128 -7.01 1.51 -4.78
C PRO A 128 -5.67 1.32 -4.08
N TYR A 129 -4.66 2.10 -4.46
CA TYR A 129 -3.29 2.03 -3.92
C TYR A 129 -3.16 1.91 -2.38
N TYR A 130 -4.08 2.53 -1.62
CA TYR A 130 -4.05 2.48 -0.15
C TYR A 130 -4.80 1.28 0.44
N GLN A 131 -5.26 0.35 -0.39
CA GLN A 131 -5.96 -0.87 0.02
C GLN A 131 -5.34 -2.11 -0.62
N GLU A 132 -5.34 -3.21 0.12
CA GLU A 132 -4.92 -4.53 -0.33
C GLU A 132 -5.89 -5.60 0.16
N TYR A 133 -5.99 -6.71 -0.57
CA TYR A 133 -6.60 -7.90 -0.01
C TYR A 133 -5.63 -8.57 0.96
N SER A 134 -6.18 -9.17 2.01
CA SER A 134 -5.41 -9.94 2.98
C SER A 134 -6.16 -11.20 3.37
N TYR A 135 -5.45 -12.29 3.57
CA TYR A 135 -6.02 -13.52 4.11
C TYR A 135 -5.82 -13.58 5.62
N ASP A 136 -6.91 -13.86 6.34
CA ASP A 136 -6.91 -14.15 7.78
C ASP A 136 -6.90 -15.67 7.99
N PRO A 137 -5.77 -16.28 8.42
CA PRO A 137 -5.69 -17.71 8.64
C PRO A 137 -6.51 -18.20 9.84
N GLU A 138 -6.84 -17.34 10.81
CA GLU A 138 -7.64 -17.71 11.98
C GLU A 138 -9.13 -17.73 11.62
N ALA A 139 -9.61 -16.65 10.98
CA ALA A 139 -10.99 -16.56 10.51
C ALA A 139 -11.26 -17.36 9.21
N LYS A 140 -10.19 -17.85 8.55
CA LYS A 140 -10.23 -18.54 7.25
C LYS A 140 -10.96 -17.75 6.16
N HIS A 141 -10.73 -16.43 6.11
CA HIS A 141 -11.51 -15.52 5.28
C HIS A 141 -10.63 -14.44 4.62
N LEU A 142 -11.02 -14.00 3.41
CA LEU A 142 -10.41 -12.85 2.73
C LEU A 142 -10.96 -11.53 3.29
N VAL A 143 -10.10 -10.63 3.73
CA VAL A 143 -10.47 -9.29 4.19
C VAL A 143 -9.80 -8.22 3.33
N VAL A 144 -10.33 -7.01 3.37
CA VAL A 144 -9.66 -5.84 2.78
C VAL A 144 -8.99 -5.07 3.90
N ILE A 145 -7.72 -4.74 3.69
CA ILE A 145 -6.92 -3.91 4.59
C ILE A 145 -6.70 -2.55 3.94
N GLU A 146 -6.89 -1.51 4.72
CA GLU A 146 -6.57 -0.13 4.36
C GLU A 146 -5.30 0.31 5.10
N PHE A 147 -4.45 1.08 4.42
CA PHE A 147 -3.23 1.66 4.96
C PHE A 147 -3.43 3.17 5.16
N PRO A 148 -3.72 3.65 6.38
CA PRO A 148 -4.09 5.04 6.63
C PRO A 148 -3.03 6.05 6.12
N ALA A 149 -1.75 5.77 6.36
CA ALA A 149 -0.65 6.63 5.89
C ALA A 149 -0.66 6.82 4.36
N LYS A 150 -0.93 5.76 3.59
CA LYS A 150 -1.04 5.82 2.11
C LYS A 150 -2.29 6.60 1.67
N LYS A 151 -3.38 6.50 2.43
CA LYS A 151 -4.63 7.22 2.16
C LYS A 151 -4.48 8.72 2.41
N GLU A 152 -3.88 9.10 3.53
CA GLU A 152 -3.58 10.49 3.86
C GLU A 152 -2.62 11.11 2.83
N GLN A 153 -1.59 10.38 2.42
CA GLN A 153 -0.68 10.83 1.36
C GLN A 153 -1.44 11.12 0.06
N ARG A 154 -2.33 10.22 -0.37
CA ARG A 154 -3.17 10.44 -1.56
C ARG A 154 -4.03 11.70 -1.41
N GLN A 155 -4.68 11.88 -0.27
CA GLN A 155 -5.53 13.06 -0.04
C GLN A 155 -4.71 14.36 -0.15
N ARG A 156 -3.51 14.39 0.43
CA ARG A 156 -2.59 15.54 0.30
C ARG A 156 -2.25 15.86 -1.16
N GLU A 157 -2.01 14.83 -1.97
CA GLU A 157 -1.69 14.99 -3.40
C GLU A 157 -2.89 15.46 -4.24
N THR A 158 -4.11 15.02 -3.91
CA THR A 158 -5.33 15.39 -4.65
C THR A 158 -5.96 16.71 -4.22
N THR A 159 -5.58 17.24 -3.04
CA THR A 159 -6.15 18.48 -2.47
C THR A 159 -5.14 19.63 -2.40
N GLY A 160 -3.86 19.38 -2.70
CA GLY A 160 -2.81 20.41 -2.79
C GLY A 160 -2.80 21.17 -4.13
N ALA A 161 -1.86 22.11 -4.31
CA ALA A 161 -1.69 22.95 -5.51
C ALA A 161 -1.50 22.18 -6.83
N SER A 162 -1.38 20.86 -6.79
CA SER A 162 -1.35 19.96 -7.96
C SER A 162 -2.73 19.45 -8.40
N GLY A 163 -3.79 19.80 -7.65
CA GLY A 163 -5.18 19.39 -7.91
C GLY A 163 -6.11 20.51 -8.42
N LEU A 164 -5.57 21.71 -8.69
CA LEU A 164 -6.28 22.84 -9.34
C LEU A 164 -5.54 23.26 -10.62
#